data_AF-K8E3G0-F1
#
_entry.id   AF-K8E3G0-F1
#
_cell.length_a   1.000
_cell.length_b   1.000
_cell.length_c   1.000
_cell.angle_alpha   90.00
_cell.angle_beta   90.00
_cell.angle_gamma   90.00
#
_symmetry.space_group_name_H-M   'P 1'
#
loop_
_entity.id
_entity.type
_entity.pdbx_description
1 polymer ?
#
loop_
_entity_poly.entity_id
_entity_poly.type
_entity_poly.pdbx_seq_one_letter_code
_entity_poly.pdbx_strand_id
1 'polypeptide(L)'
;MNEFVQKQTALDILMADAEKIYNLINSQKQHLCLAQCPAFEEVVDTQMYGFSKEVDYAVKIGVLTDTEGHRVLSDLEKNLNDVYTEMYDEKKEQV
;
A
#
# COMPACT_ATOMS: atom_id res chain seq x y z
N MET A 1 -28.49 13.97 -11.66
CA MET A 1 -27.33 13.74 -10.77
C MET A 1 -27.74 12.59 -9.87
N ASN A 2 -27.26 11.37 -10.16
CA ASN A 2 -27.62 10.20 -9.34
C ASN A 2 -26.79 10.27 -8.06
N GLU A 3 -27.46 10.59 -6.97
CA GLU A 3 -26.87 11.17 -5.75
C GLU A 3 -26.48 10.11 -4.70
N PHE A 4 -26.05 8.93 -5.15
CA PHE A 4 -25.48 7.90 -4.27
C PHE A 4 -24.36 7.16 -5.00
N VAL A 5 -23.13 7.26 -4.48
CA VAL A 5 -22.03 6.38 -4.87
C VAL A 5 -22.38 4.97 -4.39
N GLN A 6 -22.44 4.00 -5.31
CA GLN A 6 -22.68 2.62 -4.93
C GLN A 6 -21.48 2.09 -4.14
N LYS A 7 -21.73 1.34 -3.07
CA LYS A 7 -20.68 0.74 -2.23
C LYS A 7 -19.63 0.00 -3.07
N GLN A 8 -20.06 -0.72 -4.11
CA GLN A 8 -19.15 -1.42 -5.01
C GLN A 8 -18.21 -0.47 -5.75
N THR A 9 -18.71 0.65 -6.26
CA THR A 9 -17.87 1.66 -6.93
C THR A 9 -16.83 2.26 -5.98
N ALA A 10 -17.19 2.50 -4.72
CA ALA A 10 -16.23 2.98 -3.73
C ALA A 10 -15.16 1.93 -3.41
N LEU A 11 -15.55 0.65 -3.32
CA LEU A 11 -14.60 -0.46 -3.17
C LEU A 11 -13.67 -0.59 -4.37
N ASP A 12 -14.19 -0.50 -5.59
CA ASP A 12 -13.40 -0.64 -6.81
C ASP A 12 -12.33 0.45 -6.92
N ILE A 13 -12.68 1.70 -6.57
CA ILE A 13 -11.72 2.81 -6.52
C ILE A 13 -10.65 2.54 -5.47
N LEU A 14 -11.06 2.16 -4.26
CA LEU A 14 -10.13 1.93 -3.14
C LEU A 14 -9.18 0.75 -3.42
N MET A 15 -9.67 -0.31 -4.07
CA MET A 15 -8.83 -1.44 -4.49
C MET A 15 -7.88 -1.04 -5.63
N ALA A 16 -8.31 -0.19 -6.56
CA ALA A 16 -7.43 0.33 -7.61
C ALA A 16 -6.31 1.21 -7.06
N ASP A 17 -6.58 2.00 -6.02
CA ASP A 17 -5.54 2.80 -5.35
C ASP A 17 -4.57 1.91 -4.54
N ALA A 18 -5.09 0.89 -3.86
CA ALA A 18 -4.26 -0.14 -3.22
C ALA A 18 -3.34 -0.86 -4.24
N GLU A 19 -3.85 -1.18 -5.42
CA GLU A 19 -3.09 -1.84 -6.49
C GLU A 19 -1.94 -0.95 -7.01
N LYS A 20 -2.13 0.37 -7.11
CA LYS A 20 -1.04 1.29 -7.47
C LYS A 20 0.08 1.26 -6.45
N ILE A 21 -0.25 1.22 -5.15
CA ILE A 21 0.73 1.13 -4.06
C ILE A 21 1.44 -0.23 -4.12
N TYR A 22 0.69 -1.31 -4.32
CA TYR A 22 1.26 -2.65 -4.51
C TYR A 22 2.24 -2.70 -5.68
N ASN A 23 1.90 -2.08 -6.81
CA ASN A 23 2.78 -2.00 -7.98
C ASN A 23 4.01 -1.12 -7.71
N LEU A 24 3.86 -0.02 -6.98
CA LEU A 24 4.97 0.83 -6.56
C LEU A 24 5.95 0.02 -5.69
N ILE A 25 5.44 -0.72 -4.69
CA ILE A 25 6.21 -1.61 -3.80
C ILE A 25 6.91 -2.73 -4.58
N ASN A 26 6.25 -3.33 -5.56
CA ASN A 26 6.84 -4.44 -6.33
C ASN A 26 7.79 -4.02 -7.45
N SER A 27 7.61 -2.83 -8.01
CA SER A 27 8.56 -2.27 -8.98
C SER A 27 9.96 -2.08 -8.37
N GLN A 28 10.06 -2.08 -7.04
CA GLN A 28 11.30 -1.96 -6.28
C GLN A 28 12.17 -3.21 -6.39
N LYS A 29 11.56 -4.41 -6.41
CA LYS A 29 12.28 -5.67 -6.61
C LYS A 29 13.01 -5.71 -7.95
N GLN A 30 12.43 -5.08 -8.98
CA GLN A 30 13.00 -5.09 -10.33
C GLN A 30 14.07 -4.00 -10.56
N HIS A 31 14.12 -2.95 -9.74
CA HIS A 31 14.98 -1.79 -10.00
C HIS A 31 16.14 -1.61 -9.02
N LEU A 32 16.37 -2.52 -8.06
CA LEU A 32 17.58 -2.54 -7.21
C LEU A 32 17.93 -1.19 -6.51
N CYS A 33 16.95 -0.28 -6.39
CA CYS A 33 17.23 1.13 -6.07
C CYS A 33 16.98 1.50 -4.60
N LEU A 34 16.36 0.60 -3.82
CA LEU A 34 16.14 0.83 -2.38
C LEU A 34 17.45 1.03 -1.62
N ALA A 35 18.50 0.30 -1.99
CA ALA A 35 19.81 0.40 -1.35
C ALA A 35 20.49 1.76 -1.52
N GLN A 36 20.13 2.52 -2.56
CA GLN A 36 20.82 3.75 -2.97
C GLN A 36 20.02 5.04 -2.72
N CYS A 37 18.75 4.96 -2.27
CA CYS A 37 17.90 6.15 -2.19
C CYS A 37 17.04 6.21 -0.91
N PRO A 38 17.53 6.84 0.17
CA PRO A 38 16.76 7.09 1.40
C PRO A 38 15.42 7.80 1.15
N ALA A 39 15.35 8.64 0.12
CA ALA A 39 14.15 9.36 -0.27
C ALA A 39 12.99 8.45 -0.70
N PHE A 40 13.26 7.21 -1.05
CA PHE A 40 12.23 6.30 -1.57
C PHE A 40 11.46 5.57 -0.47
N GLU A 41 12.12 5.22 0.62
CA GLU A 41 11.46 4.75 1.86
C GLU A 41 10.46 5.80 2.34
N GLU A 42 10.86 7.07 2.40
CA GLU A 42 9.97 8.19 2.76
C GLU A 42 8.77 8.34 1.82
N VAL A 43 8.95 8.10 0.52
CA VAL A 43 7.85 8.15 -0.46
C VAL A 43 6.86 7.01 -0.21
N VAL A 44 7.34 5.79 0.01
CA VAL A 44 6.48 4.63 0.28
C VAL A 44 5.71 4.82 1.57
N ASP A 45 6.38 5.27 2.64
CA ASP A 45 5.74 5.55 3.93
C ASP A 45 4.66 6.62 3.81
N THR A 46 4.93 7.69 3.05
CA THR A 46 3.95 8.75 2.80
C THR A 46 2.74 8.24 2.02
N GLN A 47 2.94 7.37 1.02
CA GLN A 47 1.86 6.74 0.24
C GLN A 47 1.01 5.80 1.11
N MET A 48 1.66 4.96 1.95
CA MET A 48 0.99 4.09 2.92
C MET A 48 0.17 4.91 3.92
N TYR A 49 0.71 6.02 4.42
CA TYR A 49 -0.03 6.91 5.31
C TYR A 49 -1.23 7.56 4.61
N GLY A 50 -1.06 8.06 3.39
CA GLY A 50 -2.15 8.64 2.59
C GLY A 50 -3.30 7.65 2.40
N PHE A 51 -2.98 6.45 1.96
CA PHE A 51 -3.94 5.37 1.78
C PHE A 51 -4.61 4.93 3.09
N SER A 52 -3.89 4.94 4.21
CA SER A 52 -4.49 4.67 5.53
C SER A 52 -5.64 5.63 5.87
N LYS A 53 -5.56 6.90 5.40
CA LYS A 53 -6.62 7.89 5.58
C LYS A 53 -7.81 7.65 4.66
N GLU A 54 -7.58 7.15 3.46
CA GLU A 54 -8.66 6.74 2.55
C GLU A 54 -9.42 5.52 3.09
N VAL A 55 -8.70 4.54 3.63
CA VAL A 55 -9.30 3.37 4.30
C VAL A 55 -10.10 3.81 5.54
N ASP A 56 -9.52 4.64 6.39
CA ASP A 56 -10.21 5.17 7.58
C ASP A 56 -11.47 5.97 7.20
N TYR A 57 -11.40 6.77 6.13
CA TYR A 57 -12.58 7.44 5.58
C TYR A 57 -13.63 6.44 5.08
N ALA A 58 -13.24 5.42 4.32
CA ALA A 58 -14.13 4.38 3.81
C ALA A 58 -14.81 3.57 4.93
N VAL A 59 -14.13 3.33 6.05
CA VAL A 59 -14.71 2.74 7.26
C VAL A 59 -15.75 3.69 7.87
N LYS A 60 -15.42 4.97 8.05
CA LYS A 60 -16.33 5.97 8.63
C LYS A 60 -17.63 6.17 7.86
N ILE A 61 -17.60 6.02 6.53
CA ILE A 61 -18.79 6.11 5.68
C ILE A 61 -19.50 4.78 5.46
N GLY A 62 -19.04 3.70 6.11
CA GLY A 62 -19.67 2.37 6.05
C GLY A 62 -19.45 1.61 4.75
N VAL A 63 -18.49 2.04 3.92
CA VAL A 63 -18.06 1.28 2.73
C VAL A 63 -17.30 0.03 3.16
N LEU A 64 -16.39 0.17 4.13
CA LEU A 64 -15.65 -0.93 4.75
C LEU A 64 -16.10 -1.11 6.20
N THR A 65 -16.01 -2.34 6.69
CA THR A 65 -15.94 -2.64 8.13
C THR A 65 -14.53 -2.39 8.66
N ASP A 66 -14.38 -2.16 9.96
CA ASP A 66 -13.06 -2.03 10.60
C ASP A 66 -12.14 -3.23 10.30
N THR A 67 -12.72 -4.43 10.24
CA THR A 67 -12.00 -5.67 9.91
C THR A 67 -11.53 -5.72 8.47
N GLU A 68 -12.34 -5.25 7.52
CA GLU A 68 -11.93 -5.18 6.11
C GLU A 68 -10.85 -4.12 5.91
N GLY A 69 -11.00 -2.95 6.54
CA GLY A 69 -9.99 -1.89 6.51
C GLY A 69 -8.64 -2.35 7.08
N HIS A 70 -8.65 -3.02 8.24
CA HIS A 70 -7.43 -3.59 8.83
C HIS A 70 -6.75 -4.61 7.91
N ARG A 71 -7.54 -5.49 7.29
CA ARG A 71 -7.00 -6.50 6.39
C ARG A 71 -6.30 -5.88 5.18
N VAL A 72 -6.94 -4.88 4.55
CA VAL A 72 -6.39 -4.17 3.40
C VAL A 72 -5.03 -3.52 3.73
N LEU A 73 -4.93 -2.87 4.90
CA LEU A 73 -3.66 -2.28 5.35
C LEU A 73 -2.60 -3.34 5.69
N SER A 74 -3.00 -4.39 6.40
CA SER A 74 -2.10 -5.48 6.80
C SER A 74 -1.48 -6.19 5.60
N ASP A 75 -2.26 -6.39 4.52
CA ASP A 75 -1.77 -7.04 3.30
C ASP A 75 -0.70 -6.19 2.60
N LEU A 76 -0.86 -4.86 2.58
CA LEU A 76 0.14 -3.93 2.03
C LEU A 76 1.40 -3.84 2.90
N GLU A 77 1.24 -3.74 4.22
CA GLU A 77 2.35 -3.73 5.19
C GLU A 77 3.18 -5.01 5.11
N LYS A 78 2.52 -6.16 4.96
CA LYS A 78 3.21 -7.44 4.77
C LYS A 78 4.05 -7.44 3.49
N ASN A 79 3.47 -7.02 2.37
CA ASN A 79 4.22 -6.96 1.10
C ASN A 79 5.42 -6.03 1.20
N LEU A 80 5.26 -4.87 1.87
CA LEU A 80 6.35 -3.94 2.10
C LEU A 80 7.48 -4.57 2.94
N ASN A 81 7.13 -5.28 4.02
CA ASN A 81 8.10 -5.99 4.86
C ASN A 81 8.82 -7.12 4.11
N ASP A 82 8.12 -7.85 3.24
CA ASP A 82 8.72 -8.91 2.41
C ASP A 82 9.77 -8.31 1.45
N VAL A 83 9.45 -7.18 0.80
CA VAL A 83 10.40 -6.44 -0.06
C VAL A 83 11.61 -5.96 0.73
N TYR A 84 11.41 -5.36 1.91
CA TYR A 84 12.54 -4.92 2.74
C TYR A 84 13.42 -6.09 3.16
N THR A 85 12.82 -7.19 3.62
CA THR A 85 13.56 -8.38 4.10
C THR A 85 14.42 -8.97 2.99
N GLU A 86 13.85 -9.20 1.80
CA GLU A 86 14.60 -9.70 0.63
C GLU A 86 15.79 -8.79 0.29
N MET A 87 15.60 -7.47 0.32
CA MET A 87 16.67 -6.50 0.05
C MET A 87 17.77 -6.48 1.12
N TYR A 88 17.42 -6.65 2.40
CA TYR A 88 18.39 -6.73 3.48
C TYR A 88 19.22 -8.01 3.42
N ASP A 89 18.62 -9.13 3.05
CA ASP A 89 19.29 -10.41 2.91
C ASP A 89 20.22 -10.43 1.69
N GLU A 90 19.81 -9.89 0.54
CA GLU A 90 20.67 -9.72 -0.64
C GLU A 90 21.91 -8.86 -0.36
N LYS A 91 21.79 -7.81 0.48
CA LYS A 91 22.93 -6.99 0.89
C LYS A 91 23.95 -7.77 1.74
N LYS A 92 23.52 -8.74 2.55
CA LYS A 92 24.42 -9.56 3.36
C LYS A 92 25.21 -10.57 2.53
N GLU A 93 24.63 -11.07 1.44
CA GLU A 93 25.29 -12.04 0.56
C GLU A 93 26.35 -11.41 -0.36
N GLN A 94 26.33 -10.08 -0.53
CA GLN A 94 27.28 -9.33 -1.35
C GLN A 94 28.47 -8.72 -0.57
N VAL A 95 28.58 -8.98 0.74
CA VAL A 95 29.64 -8.47 1.64
C VAL A 95 30.55 -9.60 2.12
#